data_AF-A0A382D4L3-F1
#
_entry.id   AF-A0A382D4L3-F1
#
_cell.length_a   1.000
_cell.length_b   1.000
_cell.length_c   1.000
_cell.angle_alpha   90.00
_cell.angle_beta   90.00
_cell.angle_gamma   90.00
#
_symmetry.space_group_name_H-M   'P 1'
#
loop_
_entity.id
_entity.type
_entity.pdbx_description
1 polymer ?
#
loop_
_entity_poly.entity_id
_entity_poly.type
_entity_poly.pdbx_seq_one_letter_code
_entity_poly.pdbx_strand_id
1 'polypeptide(L)'
;MHDHPFTSLGVELSIFWIIPFVGILLSIAILPLIVPVFWHRNYGKIAAFWALSFLLPFTLVKGIEIALYQFLHVLLLDYFPFIIILFSLYTISGGIRIKGQLSGTPQ
;
A
#
# COMPACT_ATOMS: atom_id res chain seq x y z
N MET A 1 14.46 -24.72 22.07
CA MET A 1 13.15 -24.08 21.81
C MET A 1 13.42 -22.59 21.86
N HIS A 2 13.75 -21.99 20.71
CA HIS A 2 14.14 -20.58 20.63
C HIS A 2 12.86 -19.75 20.50
N ASP A 3 12.49 -19.06 21.57
CA ASP A 3 11.39 -18.11 21.56
C ASP A 3 11.79 -16.92 20.67
N HIS A 4 11.22 -16.85 19.47
CA HIS A 4 11.32 -15.67 18.62
C HIS A 4 10.48 -14.55 19.26
N PRO A 5 11.06 -13.42 19.70
CA PRO A 5 10.31 -12.35 20.38
C PRO A 5 9.42 -11.51 19.46
N PHE A 6 9.29 -11.90 18.18
CA PHE A 6 8.60 -11.11 17.15
C PHE A 6 7.14 -11.52 16.89
N THR A 7 6.67 -12.63 17.45
CA THR A 7 5.39 -13.25 17.09
C THR A 7 4.14 -12.70 17.81
N SER A 8 4.26 -11.76 18.77
CA SER A 8 3.10 -11.29 19.56
C SER A 8 2.56 -9.89 19.24
N LEU A 9 3.23 -9.10 18.39
CA LEU A 9 2.82 -7.70 18.15
C LEU A 9 1.38 -7.57 17.59
N GLY A 10 0.98 -8.47 16.70
CA GLY A 10 -0.36 -8.47 16.11
C GLY A 10 -1.48 -8.85 17.08
N VAL A 11 -1.16 -9.60 18.14
CA VAL A 11 -2.15 -10.03 19.15
C VAL A 11 -2.33 -8.96 20.24
N GLU A 12 -1.29 -8.16 20.49
CA GLU A 12 -1.33 -7.08 21.48
C GLU A 12 -1.85 -5.74 20.92
N LEU A 13 -1.91 -5.57 19.60
CA LEU A 13 -2.44 -4.34 19.02
C LEU A 13 -3.97 -4.32 19.11
N SER A 14 -4.49 -3.42 19.96
CA SER A 14 -5.93 -3.17 20.05
C SER A 14 -6.54 -2.78 18.70
N ILE A 15 -7.82 -3.10 18.49
CA ILE A 15 -8.55 -2.81 17.26
C ILE A 15 -8.52 -1.31 16.88
N PHE A 16 -8.33 -0.41 17.85
CA PHE A 16 -8.24 1.04 17.62
C PHE A 16 -7.11 1.45 16.65
N TRP A 17 -6.05 0.64 16.53
CA TRP A 17 -4.95 0.91 15.60
C TRP A 17 -5.35 0.83 14.13
N ILE A 18 -6.52 0.25 13.81
CA ILE A 18 -7.04 0.16 12.44
C ILE A 18 -7.66 1.48 11.95
N ILE A 19 -7.92 2.44 12.84
CA ILE A 19 -8.65 3.67 12.50
C ILE A 19 -7.97 4.46 11.37
N PRO A 20 -6.64 4.71 11.37
CA PRO A 20 -5.99 5.43 10.28
C PRO A 20 -6.08 4.69 8.94
N PHE A 21 -6.05 3.35 8.97
CA PHE A 21 -6.19 2.51 7.78
C PHE A 21 -7.60 2.62 7.18
N VAL A 22 -8.65 2.50 8.00
CA VAL A 22 -10.03 2.72 7.54
C VAL A 22 -10.22 4.16 7.05
N GLY A 23 -9.61 5.13 7.73
CA GLY A 23 -9.65 6.54 7.36
C GLY A 23 -9.10 6.82 5.96
N ILE A 24 -7.93 6.26 5.60
CA ILE A 24 -7.38 6.43 4.26
C ILE A 24 -8.22 5.69 3.20
N LEU A 25 -8.78 4.51 3.50
CA LEU A 25 -9.66 3.78 2.59
C LEU A 25 -10.95 4.56 2.28
N LEU A 26 -11.58 5.13 3.31
CA LEU A 26 -12.75 5.99 3.13
C LEU A 26 -12.37 7.27 2.36
N SER A 27 -11.19 7.82 2.61
CA SER A 27 -10.69 9.01 1.90
C SER A 27 -10.55 8.73 0.40
N ILE A 28 -9.91 7.63 0.00
CA ILE A 28 -9.75 7.27 -1.42
C ILE A 28 -11.06 6.85 -2.09
N ALA A 29 -12.06 6.38 -1.33
CA ALA A 29 -13.35 5.98 -1.88
C ALA A 29 -14.32 7.18 -2.05
N ILE A 30 -14.36 8.07 -1.06
CA ILE A 30 -15.38 9.12 -0.96
C ILE A 30 -14.89 10.46 -1.52
N LEU A 31 -13.67 10.89 -1.22
CA LEU A 31 -13.19 12.22 -1.61
C LEU A 31 -13.07 12.43 -3.12
N PRO A 32 -12.66 11.44 -3.94
CA PRO A 32 -12.67 11.62 -5.39
C PRO A 32 -14.08 11.84 -5.94
N LEU A 33 -15.10 11.28 -5.29
CA LEU A 33 -16.49 11.37 -5.71
C LEU A 33 -17.12 12.72 -5.35
N ILE A 34 -16.81 13.26 -4.16
CA ILE A 34 -17.38 14.52 -3.67
C ILE A 34 -16.58 15.74 -4.16
N VAL A 35 -15.24 15.69 -4.09
CA VAL A 35 -14.35 16.82 -4.36
C VAL A 35 -13.15 16.43 -5.24
N PRO A 36 -13.37 16.07 -6.52
CA PRO A 36 -12.33 15.52 -7.40
C PRO A 36 -11.13 16.46 -7.58
N VAL A 37 -11.36 17.76 -7.81
CA VAL A 37 -10.25 18.73 -8.05
C VAL A 37 -9.37 18.88 -6.81
N PHE A 38 -9.96 18.89 -5.61
CA PHE A 38 -9.21 18.96 -4.36
C PHE A 38 -8.42 17.67 -4.11
N TRP A 39 -9.05 16.52 -4.35
CA TRP A 39 -8.42 15.21 -4.19
C TRP A 39 -7.18 15.07 -5.07
N HIS A 40 -7.29 15.33 -6.38
CA HIS A 40 -6.17 15.17 -7.31
C HIS A 40 -4.96 16.04 -6.94
N ARG A 41 -5.19 17.21 -6.33
CA ARG A 41 -4.11 18.10 -5.87
C ARG A 41 -3.51 17.69 -4.52
N ASN A 42 -4.27 17.02 -3.65
CA ASN A 42 -3.87 16.80 -2.25
C ASN A 42 -3.89 15.33 -1.79
N TYR A 43 -4.11 14.35 -2.67
CA TYR A 43 -4.17 12.93 -2.31
C TYR A 43 -2.92 12.49 -1.52
N GLY A 44 -1.73 12.96 -1.94
CA GLY A 44 -0.47 12.66 -1.24
C GLY A 44 -0.41 13.26 0.16
N LYS A 45 -0.97 14.46 0.37
CA LYS A 45 -1.03 15.09 1.70
C LYS A 45 -2.00 14.38 2.62
N ILE A 46 -3.15 13.93 2.09
CA ILE A 46 -4.15 13.18 2.85
C ILE A 46 -3.59 11.81 3.24
N ALA A 47 -2.92 11.13 2.31
CA ALA A 47 -2.21 9.88 2.60
C ALA A 47 -1.12 10.06 3.66
N ALA A 48 -0.30 11.11 3.54
CA ALA A 48 0.73 11.43 4.53
C ALA A 48 0.14 11.74 5.90
N PHE A 49 -0.98 12.47 5.97
CA PHE A 49 -1.69 12.74 7.22
C PHE A 49 -2.12 11.46 7.92
N TRP A 50 -2.79 10.54 7.21
CA TRP A 50 -3.21 9.26 7.79
C TRP A 50 -2.03 8.36 8.15
N ALA A 51 -0.98 8.33 7.31
CA ALA A 51 0.23 7.58 7.59
C ALA A 51 0.93 8.08 8.87
N LEU A 52 1.10 9.40 9.03
CA LEU A 52 1.67 9.99 10.24
C LEU A 52 0.76 9.79 11.46
N SER A 53 -0.55 9.85 11.28
CA SER A 53 -1.51 9.57 12.35
C SER A 53 -1.41 8.14 12.90
N PHE A 54 -0.90 7.19 12.12
CA PHE A 54 -0.55 5.85 12.59
C PHE A 54 0.88 5.81 13.14
N LEU A 55 1.85 6.31 12.36
CA LEU A 55 3.27 6.18 12.64
C LEU A 55 3.68 6.90 13.92
N LEU A 56 3.17 8.11 14.17
CA LEU A 56 3.51 8.91 15.36
C LEU A 56 3.08 8.24 16.68
N PRO A 57 1.82 7.84 16.89
CA PRO A 57 1.47 7.13 18.12
C PRO A 57 2.16 5.77 18.20
N PHE A 58 2.38 5.09 17.07
CA PHE A 58 3.07 3.80 17.06
C PHE A 58 4.53 3.92 17.51
N THR A 59 5.26 4.93 17.04
CA THR A 59 6.64 5.20 17.47
C THR A 59 6.71 5.61 18.93
N LEU A 60 5.72 6.35 19.44
CA LEU A 60 5.65 6.73 20.86
C LEU A 60 5.37 5.55 21.79
N VAL A 61 4.51 4.61 21.38
CA VAL A 61 4.10 3.46 22.22
C VAL A 61 5.09 2.29 22.14
N LYS A 62 5.60 1.98 20.94
CA LYS A 62 6.49 0.82 20.72
C LYS A 62 7.96 1.21 20.56
N GLY A 63 8.29 2.50 20.50
CA GLY A 63 9.66 2.99 20.35
C GLY A 63 10.09 3.16 18.89
N ILE A 64 11.07 4.04 18.67
CA ILE A 64 11.54 4.42 17.33
C ILE A 64 12.25 3.28 16.59
N GLU A 65 13.03 2.46 17.30
CA GLU A 65 13.80 1.37 16.69
C GLU A 65 12.88 0.29 16.11
N ILE A 66 11.90 -0.16 16.89
CA ILE A 66 10.92 -1.17 16.45
C ILE A 66 10.06 -0.60 15.32
N ALA A 67 9.58 0.64 15.45
CA ALA A 67 8.78 1.27 14.42
C ALA A 67 9.53 1.41 13.09
N LEU A 68 10.79 1.83 13.13
CA LEU A 68 11.62 1.97 11.92
C LEU A 68 11.95 0.61 11.31
N TYR A 69 12.29 -0.39 12.13
CA TYR A 69 12.54 -1.75 11.66
C TYR A 69 11.31 -2.30 10.93
N GLN A 70 10.14 -2.24 11.54
CA GLN A 70 8.89 -2.74 10.95
C GLN A 70 8.52 -1.98 9.68
N PHE A 71 8.65 -0.64 9.70
CA PHE A 71 8.39 0.18 8.52
C PHE A 71 9.31 -0.18 7.35
N LEU A 72 10.62 -0.29 7.59
CA LEU A 72 11.59 -0.66 6.56
C LEU A 72 11.41 -2.10 6.10
N HIS A 73 11.10 -3.03 7.01
CA HIS A 73 10.82 -4.42 6.68
C HIS A 73 9.67 -4.51 5.68
N VAL A 74 8.51 -3.90 5.99
CA VAL A 74 7.35 -3.89 5.09
C VAL A 74 7.67 -3.14 3.79
N LEU A 75 8.35 -1.99 3.85
CA LEU A 75 8.66 -1.21 2.66
C LEU A 75 9.59 -1.96 1.69
N LEU A 76 10.64 -2.59 2.21
CA LEU A 76 11.68 -3.21 1.39
C LEU A 76 11.38 -4.66 1.03
N LEU A 77 10.76 -5.43 1.93
CA LEU A 77 10.53 -6.86 1.72
C LEU A 77 9.13 -7.17 1.18
N ASP A 78 8.12 -6.34 1.47
CA ASP A 78 6.77 -6.59 0.98
C ASP A 78 6.40 -5.65 -0.17
N TYR A 79 6.60 -4.34 0.01
CA TYR A 79 6.11 -3.33 -0.92
C TYR A 79 6.96 -3.23 -2.20
N PHE A 80 8.30 -3.20 -2.07
CA PHE A 80 9.20 -3.15 -3.23
C PHE A 80 9.06 -4.37 -4.15
N PRO A 81 9.10 -5.61 -3.65
CA PRO A 81 8.92 -6.80 -4.48
C PRO A 81 7.56 -6.84 -5.17
N PHE A 82 6.50 -6.40 -4.49
CA PHE A 82 5.17 -6.25 -5.09
C PHE A 82 5.18 -5.28 -6.28
N ILE A 83 5.81 -4.10 -6.15
CA ILE A 83 5.94 -3.15 -7.26
C ILE A 83 6.73 -3.77 -8.42
N ILE A 84 7.82 -4.46 -8.15
CA ILE A 84 8.65 -5.11 -9.18
C ILE A 84 7.83 -6.15 -9.95
N ILE A 85 6.99 -6.92 -9.26
CA ILE A 85 6.08 -7.89 -9.88
C ILE A 85 5.03 -7.17 -10.74
N LEU A 86 4.38 -6.12 -10.23
CA LEU A 86 3.42 -5.34 -11.02
C LEU A 86 4.07 -4.73 -12.27
N PHE A 87 5.28 -4.20 -12.13
CA PHE A 87 6.04 -3.62 -13.24
C PHE A 87 6.41 -4.66 -14.30
N SER A 88 6.83 -5.85 -13.85
CA SER A 88 7.13 -6.98 -14.72
C SER A 88 5.87 -7.43 -15.47
N LEU A 89 4.74 -7.55 -14.78
CA LEU A 89 3.46 -7.92 -15.38
C LEU A 89 3.00 -6.88 -16.41
N TYR A 90 3.09 -5.60 -16.08
CA TYR A 90 2.79 -4.52 -17.01
C TYR A 90 3.65 -4.61 -18.28
N THR A 91 4.96 -4.84 -18.13
CA THR A 91 5.90 -4.96 -19.26
C THR A 91 5.59 -6.18 -20.12
N ILE A 92 5.39 -7.34 -19.50
CA ILE A 92 5.11 -8.59 -20.20
C ILE A 92 3.76 -8.49 -20.93
N SER A 93 2.70 -8.04 -20.26
CA SER A 93 1.35 -7.92 -20.84
C SER A 93 1.25 -6.81 -21.89
N GLY A 94 1.89 -5.65 -21.67
CA GLY A 94 1.89 -4.53 -22.62
C GLY A 94 2.78 -4.77 -23.84
N GLY A 95 3.82 -5.60 -23.71
CA GLY A 95 4.76 -5.94 -24.78
C GLY A 95 4.31 -7.08 -25.71
N ILE A 96 3.15 -7.71 -25.47
CA ILE A 96 2.65 -8.81 -26.30
C ILE A 96 2.19 -8.27 -27.66
N ARG A 97 3.07 -8.33 -28.66
CA ARG A 97 2.71 -8.05 -30.05
C ARG A 97 1.90 -9.21 -30.62
N ILE A 98 0.58 -9.10 -30.62
CA ILE A 98 -0.29 -10.06 -31.30
C ILE A 98 -0.17 -9.86 -32.81
N LYS A 99 0.61 -10.72 -33.46
CA LYS A 99 0.59 -10.90 -34.91
C LYS A 99 -0.26 -12.12 -35.24
N GLY A 100 -1.46 -11.90 -35.75
CA GLY A 100 -2.24 -12.91 -36.45
C GLY A 100 -2.26 -12.59 -37.95
N GLN A 101 -2.09 -13.60 -38.80
CA GLN A 101 -2.64 -13.51 -40.15
C GLN A 101 -4.17 -13.55 -39.98
N LEU A 102 -4.79 -12.38 -39.89
CA LEU A 102 -6.20 -12.25 -40.21
C LEU A 102 -6.31 -12.60 -41.70
N SER A 103 -6.53 -13.88 -41.99
CA SER A 103 -7.03 -14.32 -43.28
C SER A 103 -8.46 -13.80 -43.37
N GLY A 104 -8.58 -12.51 -43.69
CA GLY A 104 -9.82 -11.95 -44.17
C GLY A 104 -10.03 -12.54 -45.54
N THR A 105 -10.69 -13.69 -45.61
CA THR A 105 -11.37 -14.12 -46.83
C THR A 105 -12.64 -13.29 -46.91
N PRO A 106 -12.70 -12.26 -47.78
CA PRO A 106 -13.94 -11.56 -48.03
C PRO A 106 -14.72 -12.42 -49.05
N GLN A 107 -15.88 -12.91 -48.63
CA GLN A 107 -16.96 -13.24 -49.57
C GLN A 107 -18.03 -12.18 -49.42
#